data_AF-A0A920N337-F1
#
_entry.id   AF-A0A920N337-F1
#
_cell.length_a   1.000
_cell.length_b   1.000
_cell.length_c   1.000
_cell.angle_alpha   90.00
_cell.angle_beta   90.00
_cell.angle_gamma   90.00
#
_symmetry.space_group_name_H-M   'P 1'
#
loop_
_entity.id
_entity.type
_entity.pdbx_description
1 polymer ?
#
loop_
_entity_poly.entity_id
_entity_poly.type
_entity_poly.pdbx_seq_one_letter_code
_entity_poly.pdbx_strand_id
1 'polypeptide(L)'
;MEDHYRVVGFDDPVHQEMSRQGSHLYWNDGSCRLGGREFLGQVASKCYTQGKMSCLSCHAMHDSDPNDQLTVEMRGDRACLQCHTEFTGSRLTEHTHHAGSSTGSRCYNCHMPHTSYALFTAIRIHRIKSPEVLPVRHAAQPNACNLCHLDKSLEWTNKRMARWYGRKPTELDEEERELAAGVLWMLRGDAAQRAIAAWHTGWEPARQATGGSGWAVPLLARLLEDTYSAVRFIAWRNLKALPSYEGLEYNFVGPRPQRSAAMESVIRNWRSGRTNIPSALPVTADGRLDFERLSDLWKRRDQRPVEIPE
;
A
#
# COMPACT_ATOMS: atom_id res chain seq x y z
N MET A 1 34.59 7.92 -35.71
CA MET A 1 33.92 8.49 -34.51
C MET A 1 32.50 7.89 -34.38
N GLU A 2 32.35 6.57 -34.54
CA GLU A 2 31.03 5.95 -34.76
C GLU A 2 30.68 4.77 -33.83
N ASP A 3 31.51 4.44 -32.82
CA ASP A 3 31.33 3.22 -32.01
C ASP A 3 30.85 3.46 -30.56
N HIS A 4 30.19 4.60 -30.27
CA HIS A 4 29.78 4.90 -28.88
C HIS A 4 28.29 4.75 -28.58
N TYR A 5 27.44 4.46 -29.56
CA TYR A 5 26.03 4.19 -29.29
C TYR A 5 25.46 3.15 -30.27
N ARG A 6 24.83 2.12 -29.70
CA ARG A 6 23.99 1.17 -30.43
C ARG A 6 22.55 1.68 -30.35
N VAL A 7 21.92 1.93 -31.50
CA VAL A 7 20.48 2.22 -31.56
C VAL A 7 19.71 0.93 -31.23
N VAL A 8 18.92 0.98 -30.17
CA VAL A 8 18.09 -0.13 -29.68
C VAL A 8 16.67 0.05 -30.23
N GLY A 9 16.27 -0.79 -31.19
CA GLY A 9 14.93 -0.80 -31.78
C GLY A 9 13.89 -1.54 -30.92
N PHE A 10 12.60 -1.47 -31.28
CA PHE A 10 11.52 -2.09 -30.50
C PHE A 10 11.65 -3.61 -30.37
N ASP A 11 12.11 -4.30 -31.41
CA ASP A 11 12.31 -5.76 -31.38
C ASP A 11 13.68 -6.18 -30.81
N ASP A 12 14.51 -5.21 -30.41
CA ASP A 12 15.84 -5.48 -29.84
C ASP A 12 15.71 -6.19 -28.49
N PRO A 13 16.47 -7.27 -28.22
CA PRO A 13 16.45 -7.95 -26.93
C PRO A 13 16.69 -7.02 -25.74
N VAL A 14 17.49 -5.96 -25.91
CA VAL A 14 17.70 -4.94 -24.88
C VAL A 14 16.41 -4.14 -24.64
N HIS A 15 15.67 -3.77 -25.68
CA HIS A 15 14.38 -3.08 -25.53
C HIS A 15 13.32 -3.96 -24.89
N GLN A 16 13.26 -5.23 -25.31
CA GLN A 16 12.34 -6.22 -24.76
C GLN A 16 12.64 -6.49 -23.29
N GLU A 17 13.93 -6.61 -22.94
CA GLU A 17 14.37 -6.75 -21.56
C GLU A 17 14.10 -5.47 -20.75
N MET A 18 14.36 -4.28 -21.29
CA MET A 18 14.00 -3.00 -20.64
C MET A 18 12.50 -2.84 -20.45
N SER A 19 11.67 -3.31 -21.40
CA SER A 19 10.21 -3.29 -21.31
C SER A 19 9.72 -4.31 -20.27
N ARG A 20 10.34 -5.49 -20.22
CA ARG A 20 10.12 -6.50 -19.18
C ARG A 20 10.50 -5.97 -17.80
N GLN A 21 11.67 -5.34 -17.66
CA GLN A 21 12.10 -4.65 -16.43
C GLN A 21 11.17 -3.50 -16.07
N GLY A 22 10.74 -2.73 -17.08
CA GLY A 22 9.78 -1.63 -16.95
C GLY A 22 8.42 -2.07 -16.43
N SER A 23 8.00 -3.31 -16.72
CA SER A 23 6.72 -3.85 -16.24
C SER A 23 6.64 -3.96 -14.71
N HIS A 24 7.78 -4.09 -14.01
CA HIS A 24 7.83 -4.11 -12.55
C HIS A 24 7.73 -2.70 -11.93
N LEU A 25 8.05 -1.65 -12.70
CA LEU A 25 8.08 -0.26 -12.24
C LEU A 25 6.69 0.36 -12.08
N TYR A 26 5.68 -0.21 -12.74
CA TYR A 26 4.32 0.32 -12.75
C TYR A 26 3.29 -0.68 -12.25
N TRP A 27 2.19 -0.13 -11.73
CA TRP A 27 0.93 -0.86 -11.57
C TRP A 27 0.29 -1.06 -12.95
N ASN A 28 -0.62 -2.01 -13.08
CA ASN A 28 -1.29 -2.34 -14.36
C ASN A 28 -2.02 -1.14 -14.98
N ASP A 29 -2.42 -0.17 -14.17
CA ASP A 29 -3.06 1.04 -14.68
C ASP A 29 -2.07 2.09 -15.18
N GLY A 30 -0.76 1.91 -14.96
CA GLY A 30 0.34 2.81 -15.33
C GLY A 30 0.80 3.75 -14.20
N SER A 31 0.22 3.68 -13.00
CA SER A 31 0.76 4.39 -11.83
C SER A 31 2.13 3.84 -11.43
N CYS A 32 2.98 4.71 -10.89
CA CYS A 32 4.27 4.31 -10.30
C CYS A 32 4.06 3.29 -9.16
N ARG A 33 4.72 2.13 -9.29
CA ARG A 33 4.73 1.02 -8.33
C ARG A 33 6.00 0.98 -7.51
N LEU A 34 7.12 1.33 -8.14
CA LEU A 34 8.43 1.47 -7.51
C LEU A 34 8.90 2.93 -7.66
N GLY A 35 9.40 3.52 -6.57
CA GLY A 35 9.73 4.94 -6.52
C GLY A 35 10.87 5.36 -7.45
N GLY A 36 11.00 6.67 -7.67
CA GLY A 36 12.00 7.27 -8.56
C GLY A 36 11.47 7.54 -9.97
N ARG A 37 10.15 7.47 -10.18
CA ARG A 37 9.45 7.73 -11.46
C ARG A 37 8.20 8.58 -11.26
N GLU A 38 8.17 9.39 -10.21
CA GLU A 38 7.01 10.18 -9.79
C GLU A 38 6.60 11.21 -10.85
N PHE A 39 7.57 11.79 -11.57
CA PHE A 39 7.29 12.69 -12.69
C PHE A 39 6.42 12.03 -13.77
N LEU A 40 6.68 10.76 -14.10
CA LEU A 40 5.87 10.02 -15.09
C LEU A 40 4.43 9.80 -14.60
N GLY A 41 4.26 9.60 -13.29
CA GLY A 41 2.93 9.60 -12.68
C GLY A 41 2.25 10.98 -12.80
N GLN A 42 2.99 12.06 -12.54
CA GLN A 42 2.48 13.42 -12.61
C GLN A 42 1.97 13.77 -14.01
N VAL A 43 2.76 13.52 -15.05
CA VAL A 43 2.37 13.85 -16.43
C VAL A 43 1.18 13.04 -16.93
N ALA A 44 0.92 11.87 -16.34
CA ALA A 44 -0.27 11.06 -16.61
C ALA A 44 -1.53 11.52 -15.85
N SER A 45 -1.43 12.50 -14.95
CA SER A 45 -2.56 13.03 -14.18
C SER A 45 -3.34 14.10 -14.97
N LYS A 46 -4.64 14.26 -14.68
CA LYS A 46 -5.45 15.34 -15.26
C LYS A 46 -4.98 16.73 -14.81
N CYS A 47 -4.39 16.83 -13.63
CA CYS A 47 -3.81 18.07 -13.11
C CYS A 47 -2.65 18.59 -14.00
N TYR A 48 -1.96 17.67 -14.71
CA TYR A 48 -0.96 18.01 -15.72
C TYR A 48 -1.57 18.13 -17.12
N THR A 49 -2.32 17.12 -17.58
CA THR A 49 -2.81 17.06 -18.98
C THR A 49 -3.95 18.05 -19.28
N GLN A 50 -4.66 18.52 -18.25
CA GLN A 50 -5.77 19.48 -18.37
C GLN A 50 -5.58 20.70 -17.46
N GLY A 51 -4.48 20.75 -16.72
CA GLY A 51 -4.14 21.85 -15.82
C GLY A 51 -2.77 22.44 -16.13
N LYS A 52 -2.19 23.14 -15.15
CA LYS A 52 -0.85 23.75 -15.24
C LYS A 52 0.09 23.26 -14.15
N MET A 53 -0.26 22.13 -13.52
CA MET A 53 0.52 21.60 -12.40
C MET A 53 1.91 21.15 -12.88
N SER A 54 2.94 21.52 -12.13
CA SER A 54 4.32 21.05 -12.31
C SER A 54 4.89 20.62 -10.96
N CYS A 55 6.13 20.09 -10.93
CA CYS A 55 6.83 19.79 -9.68
C CYS A 55 6.86 21.02 -8.74
N LEU A 56 7.09 22.20 -9.31
CA LEU A 56 7.21 23.47 -8.57
C LEU A 56 5.86 24.04 -8.10
N SER A 57 4.74 23.40 -8.45
CA SER A 57 3.43 23.72 -7.85
C SER A 57 3.34 23.28 -6.38
N CYS A 58 4.17 22.34 -5.96
CA CYS A 58 4.20 21.80 -4.61
C CYS A 58 5.58 21.90 -3.95
N HIS A 59 6.64 21.63 -4.73
CA HIS A 59 8.01 21.52 -4.26
C HIS A 59 8.82 22.81 -4.46
N ALA A 60 9.81 23.03 -3.60
CA ALA A 60 10.81 24.07 -3.77
C ALA A 60 12.22 23.50 -3.60
N MET A 61 13.12 23.88 -4.50
CA MET A 61 14.52 23.41 -4.50
C MET A 61 15.36 24.02 -3.36
N HIS A 62 14.91 25.15 -2.81
CA HIS A 62 15.53 25.85 -1.69
C HIS A 62 14.47 26.12 -0.61
N ASP A 63 14.92 26.29 0.63
CA ASP A 63 14.08 26.68 1.77
C ASP A 63 12.90 25.73 2.05
N SER A 64 13.07 24.45 1.74
CA SER A 64 12.15 23.35 2.01
C SER A 64 12.86 22.24 2.79
N ASP A 65 12.09 21.31 3.34
CA ASP A 65 12.65 20.12 3.98
C ASP A 65 13.33 19.22 2.94
N PRO A 66 14.61 18.88 3.10
CA PRO A 66 15.35 18.15 2.07
C PRO A 66 14.84 16.73 1.82
N ASN A 67 14.02 16.15 2.72
CA ASN A 67 13.51 14.79 2.57
C ASN A 67 12.49 14.67 1.42
N ASP A 68 11.57 15.61 1.30
CA ASP A 68 10.52 15.61 0.27
C ASP A 68 10.48 16.90 -0.56
N GLN A 69 11.27 17.90 -0.19
CA GLN A 69 11.33 19.24 -0.81
C GLN A 69 9.95 19.93 -0.88
N LEU A 70 9.01 19.53 -0.02
CA LEU A 70 7.66 20.04 -0.02
C LEU A 70 7.61 21.38 0.73
N THR A 71 7.04 22.40 0.08
CA THR A 71 6.84 23.69 0.75
C THR A 71 5.83 23.56 1.89
N VAL A 72 5.96 24.40 2.92
CA VAL A 72 5.19 24.29 4.17
C VAL A 72 3.67 24.26 3.92
N GLU A 73 3.17 25.12 3.03
CA GLU A 73 1.74 25.18 2.69
C GLU A 73 1.26 23.90 1.98
N MET A 74 2.15 23.22 1.26
CA MET A 74 1.81 22.06 0.43
C MET A 74 1.87 20.74 1.20
N ARG A 75 2.24 20.78 2.49
CA ARG A 75 2.12 19.62 3.39
C ARG A 75 0.67 19.25 3.69
N GLY A 76 -0.26 20.17 3.47
CA GLY A 76 -1.70 19.97 3.66
C GLY A 76 -2.50 20.11 2.36
N ASP A 77 -3.82 20.08 2.50
CA ASP A 77 -4.75 20.08 1.34
C ASP A 77 -4.73 21.39 0.54
N ARG A 78 -4.02 22.43 1.02
CA ARG A 78 -3.84 23.67 0.26
C ARG A 78 -3.28 23.39 -1.13
N ALA A 79 -2.40 22.41 -1.28
CA ALA A 79 -1.87 22.00 -2.58
C ALA A 79 -2.97 21.68 -3.60
N CYS A 80 -4.04 21.02 -3.17
CA CYS A 80 -5.19 20.70 -4.02
C CYS A 80 -6.15 21.89 -4.16
N LEU A 81 -6.40 22.58 -3.05
CA LEU A 81 -7.36 23.69 -2.97
C LEU A 81 -6.93 24.97 -3.71
N GLN A 82 -5.69 25.04 -4.21
CA GLN A 82 -5.25 26.08 -5.14
C GLN A 82 -6.09 26.10 -6.42
N CYS A 83 -6.50 24.93 -6.91
CA CYS A 83 -7.34 24.79 -8.09
C CYS A 83 -8.76 24.30 -7.74
N HIS A 84 -8.88 23.47 -6.70
CA HIS A 84 -10.14 22.83 -6.29
C HIS A 84 -10.82 23.58 -5.14
N THR A 85 -11.05 24.89 -5.35
CA THR A 85 -11.55 25.82 -4.31
C THR A 85 -12.94 25.46 -3.77
N GLU A 86 -13.70 24.68 -4.52
CA GLU A 86 -15.06 24.24 -4.19
C GLU A 86 -15.10 23.21 -3.06
N PHE A 87 -14.02 22.49 -2.78
CA PHE A 87 -13.99 21.42 -1.78
C PHE A 87 -13.57 21.95 -0.39
N THR A 88 -14.27 22.96 0.08
CA THR A 88 -14.10 23.56 1.41
C THR A 88 -15.41 23.52 2.21
N GLY A 89 -15.35 23.69 3.53
CA GLY A 89 -16.55 23.67 4.38
C GLY A 89 -17.32 22.34 4.30
N SER A 90 -18.65 22.41 4.15
CA SER A 90 -19.50 21.20 4.10
C SER A 90 -19.21 20.31 2.89
N ARG A 91 -18.85 20.91 1.74
CA ARG A 91 -18.54 20.19 0.50
C ARG A 91 -17.34 19.26 0.65
N LEU A 92 -16.39 19.58 1.53
CA LEU A 92 -15.31 18.66 1.86
C LEU A 92 -15.86 17.37 2.47
N THR A 93 -16.69 17.49 3.51
CA THR A 93 -17.27 16.33 4.21
C THR A 93 -18.30 15.58 3.37
N GLU A 94 -19.04 16.28 2.51
CA GLU A 94 -19.94 15.67 1.52
C GLU A 94 -19.15 14.87 0.47
N HIS A 95 -17.98 15.35 0.05
CA HIS A 95 -17.14 14.67 -0.91
C HIS A 95 -16.37 13.49 -0.31
N THR A 96 -15.76 13.67 0.87
CA THR A 96 -14.89 12.65 1.48
C THR A 96 -15.67 11.63 2.28
N HIS A 97 -16.90 11.96 2.71
CA HIS A 97 -17.70 11.19 3.66
C HIS A 97 -17.00 10.94 5.01
N HIS A 98 -16.03 11.79 5.36
CA HIS A 98 -15.34 11.79 6.64
C HIS A 98 -15.59 13.11 7.38
N ALA A 99 -15.40 13.12 8.70
CA ALA A 99 -15.37 14.37 9.45
C ALA A 99 -14.27 15.29 8.91
N GLY A 100 -14.51 16.61 8.87
CA GLY A 100 -13.58 17.56 8.23
C GLY A 100 -12.18 17.56 8.85
N SER A 101 -12.07 17.30 10.16
CA SER A 101 -10.80 17.20 10.88
C SER A 101 -10.14 15.82 10.81
N SER A 102 -10.81 14.81 10.25
CA SER A 102 -10.27 13.46 10.12
C SER A 102 -9.17 13.38 9.06
N THR A 103 -8.22 12.47 9.26
CA THR A 103 -7.23 12.11 8.24
C THR A 103 -7.87 11.58 6.95
N GLY A 104 -9.11 11.06 7.01
CA GLY A 104 -9.89 10.67 5.83
C GLY A 104 -10.39 11.84 4.98
N SER A 105 -10.33 13.08 5.50
CA SER A 105 -10.64 14.30 4.74
C SER A 105 -9.40 14.94 4.09
N ARG A 106 -8.23 14.30 4.16
CA ARG A 106 -7.02 14.75 3.45
C ARG A 106 -7.06 14.30 1.99
N CYS A 107 -7.03 15.25 1.05
CA CYS A 107 -7.04 15.00 -0.39
C CYS A 107 -5.94 14.01 -0.79
N TYR A 108 -4.74 14.17 -0.23
CA TYR A 108 -3.60 13.30 -0.50
C TYR A 108 -3.85 11.83 -0.16
N ASN A 109 -4.57 11.54 0.92
CA ASN A 109 -4.75 10.17 1.38
C ASN A 109 -5.60 9.34 0.41
N CYS A 110 -6.50 9.98 -0.33
CA CYS A 110 -7.33 9.33 -1.34
C CYS A 110 -6.77 9.46 -2.76
N HIS A 111 -6.27 10.65 -3.13
CA HIS A 111 -5.89 10.96 -4.50
C HIS A 111 -4.40 10.78 -4.82
N MET A 112 -3.55 10.69 -3.80
CA MET A 112 -2.13 10.40 -3.90
C MET A 112 -1.72 9.35 -2.84
N PRO A 113 -2.37 8.17 -2.82
CA PRO A 113 -2.17 7.20 -1.74
C PRO A 113 -0.74 6.66 -1.73
N HIS A 114 -0.26 6.23 -0.56
CA HIS A 114 1.04 5.60 -0.40
C HIS A 114 1.03 4.21 -1.05
N THR A 115 1.33 4.16 -2.33
CA THR A 115 1.20 2.93 -3.15
C THR A 115 2.39 2.72 -4.06
N SER A 116 3.40 3.59 -4.00
CA SER A 116 4.70 3.32 -4.60
C SER A 116 5.63 2.82 -3.49
N TYR A 117 6.34 1.73 -3.72
CA TYR A 117 7.32 1.21 -2.78
C TYR A 117 8.70 1.80 -3.08
N ALA A 118 9.38 2.33 -2.07
CA ALA A 118 10.78 2.78 -2.15
C ALA A 118 11.40 2.83 -0.75
N LEU A 119 12.72 2.61 -0.63
CA LEU A 119 13.48 2.81 0.62
C LEU A 119 12.84 2.17 1.88
N PHE A 120 12.31 0.94 1.77
CA PHE A 120 11.59 0.24 2.85
C PHE A 120 10.37 1.01 3.41
N THR A 121 9.79 1.88 2.59
CA THR A 121 8.58 2.64 2.89
C THR A 121 7.58 2.58 1.73
N ALA A 122 6.34 2.96 2.00
CA ALA A 122 5.37 3.30 0.97
C ALA A 122 5.38 4.82 0.80
N ILE A 123 5.61 5.32 -0.41
CA ILE A 123 5.58 6.73 -0.78
C ILE A 123 4.33 7.04 -1.61
N ARG A 124 3.93 8.31 -1.59
CA ARG A 124 2.76 8.79 -2.35
C ARG A 124 2.99 8.66 -3.84
N ILE A 125 2.00 8.14 -4.55
CA ILE A 125 2.01 8.22 -6.02
C ILE A 125 1.71 9.65 -6.46
N HIS A 126 2.36 10.05 -7.55
CA HIS A 126 2.16 11.37 -8.17
C HIS A 126 1.20 11.33 -9.35
N ARG A 127 0.64 10.16 -9.68
CA ARG A 127 -0.52 10.07 -10.54
C ARG A 127 -1.78 10.39 -9.75
N ILE A 128 -2.09 11.68 -9.67
CA ILE A 128 -3.27 12.19 -8.99
C ILE A 128 -4.53 11.66 -9.69
N LYS A 129 -5.28 10.80 -9.00
CA LYS A 129 -6.46 10.12 -9.56
C LYS A 129 -7.50 9.79 -8.49
N SER A 130 -8.72 9.50 -8.91
CA SER A 130 -9.75 9.02 -7.99
C SER A 130 -9.48 7.57 -7.55
N PRO A 131 -9.83 7.18 -6.30
CA PRO A 131 -9.74 5.79 -5.87
C PRO A 131 -10.53 4.83 -6.74
N GLU A 132 -10.00 3.62 -6.90
CA GLU A 132 -10.62 2.53 -7.65
C GLU A 132 -10.42 1.21 -6.90
N VAL A 133 -11.43 0.34 -6.93
CA VAL A 133 -11.35 -1.01 -6.35
C VAL A 133 -10.88 -1.97 -7.43
N LEU A 134 -9.73 -2.59 -7.21
CA LEU A 134 -9.16 -3.61 -8.09
C LEU A 134 -9.12 -4.96 -7.37
N PRO A 135 -9.35 -6.09 -8.08
CA PRO A 135 -9.16 -7.42 -7.50
C PRO A 135 -7.69 -7.63 -7.10
N VAL A 136 -7.45 -8.52 -6.14
CA VAL A 136 -6.10 -8.87 -5.69
C VAL A 136 -5.43 -9.75 -6.74
N ARG A 137 -4.69 -9.09 -7.62
CA ARG A 137 -3.92 -9.69 -8.72
C ARG A 137 -2.55 -9.03 -8.79
N HIS A 138 -1.65 -9.63 -9.56
CA HIS A 138 -0.32 -9.07 -9.80
C HIS A 138 -0.39 -7.66 -10.35
N ALA A 139 0.42 -6.79 -9.78
CA ALA A 139 0.51 -5.40 -10.18
C ALA A 139 -0.86 -4.68 -10.19
N ALA A 140 -1.85 -5.18 -9.44
CA ALA A 140 -3.06 -4.44 -9.13
C ALA A 140 -2.78 -3.51 -7.94
N GLN A 141 -2.98 -2.21 -8.12
CA GLN A 141 -2.71 -1.24 -7.08
C GLN A 141 -3.69 -1.39 -5.89
N PRO A 142 -3.20 -1.41 -4.64
CA PRO A 142 -4.07 -1.31 -3.47
C PRO A 142 -4.91 -0.03 -3.49
N ASN A 143 -6.22 -0.13 -3.22
CA ASN A 143 -7.11 1.03 -3.23
C ASN A 143 -6.95 1.90 -1.97
N ALA A 144 -7.13 3.21 -2.12
CA ALA A 144 -6.88 4.17 -1.05
C ALA A 144 -7.77 3.98 0.20
N CYS A 145 -9.00 3.50 0.05
CA CYS A 145 -9.91 3.30 1.17
C CYS A 145 -9.41 2.19 2.11
N ASN A 146 -9.05 1.04 1.55
CA ASN A 146 -8.56 -0.09 2.31
C ASN A 146 -7.11 0.10 2.80
N LEU A 147 -6.36 1.11 2.34
CA LEU A 147 -5.08 1.48 2.93
C LEU A 147 -5.21 2.17 4.29
N CYS A 148 -6.39 2.69 4.63
CA CYS A 148 -6.75 3.03 6.01
C CYS A 148 -7.55 1.91 6.67
N HIS A 149 -8.56 1.39 5.97
CA HIS A 149 -9.47 0.34 6.43
C HIS A 149 -9.02 -1.05 5.99
N LEU A 150 -7.79 -1.43 6.40
CA LEU A 150 -7.20 -2.73 6.02
C LEU A 150 -8.01 -3.91 6.57
N ASP A 151 -8.80 -3.67 7.60
CA ASP A 151 -9.68 -4.61 8.28
C ASP A 151 -11.03 -4.84 7.57
N LYS A 152 -11.25 -4.17 6.44
CA LYS A 152 -12.48 -4.28 5.62
C LYS A 152 -12.20 -4.97 4.29
N SER A 153 -13.20 -5.67 3.74
CA SER A 153 -13.07 -6.34 2.44
C SER A 153 -13.06 -5.36 1.27
N LEU A 154 -12.72 -5.86 0.07
CA LEU A 154 -12.84 -5.05 -1.15
C LEU A 154 -14.32 -4.77 -1.47
N GLU A 155 -15.22 -5.70 -1.15
CA GLU A 155 -16.66 -5.50 -1.34
C GLU A 155 -17.24 -4.41 -0.44
N TRP A 156 -16.72 -4.25 0.77
CA TRP A 156 -17.06 -3.13 1.65
C TRP A 156 -16.76 -1.78 0.99
N THR A 157 -15.66 -1.71 0.22
CA THR A 157 -15.27 -0.52 -0.54
C THR A 157 -16.11 -0.37 -1.80
N ASN A 158 -16.36 -1.44 -2.56
CA ASN A 158 -17.27 -1.43 -3.73
C ASN A 158 -18.63 -0.80 -3.38
N LYS A 159 -19.26 -1.28 -2.30
CA LYS A 159 -20.56 -0.78 -1.84
C LYS A 159 -20.54 0.71 -1.50
N ARG A 160 -19.45 1.19 -0.90
CA ARG A 160 -19.27 2.62 -0.57
C ARG A 160 -19.04 3.45 -1.82
N MET A 161 -18.14 3.02 -2.71
CA MET A 161 -17.85 3.74 -3.95
C MET A 161 -19.09 3.83 -4.85
N ALA A 162 -19.90 2.77 -4.90
CA ALA A 162 -21.17 2.77 -5.62
C ALA A 162 -22.19 3.72 -4.98
N ARG A 163 -22.38 3.64 -3.65
CA ARG A 163 -23.35 4.47 -2.93
C ARG A 163 -22.99 5.96 -2.94
N TRP A 164 -21.72 6.29 -2.78
CA TRP A 164 -21.23 7.67 -2.61
C TRP A 164 -20.96 8.36 -3.93
N TYR A 165 -20.41 7.64 -4.91
CA TYR A 165 -19.92 8.23 -6.15
C TYR A 165 -20.55 7.65 -7.41
N GLY A 166 -21.55 6.76 -7.27
CA GLY A 166 -22.20 6.12 -8.42
C GLY A 166 -21.28 5.22 -9.25
N ARG A 167 -20.15 4.77 -8.68
CA ARG A 167 -19.21 3.90 -9.41
C ARG A 167 -19.81 2.52 -9.64
N LYS A 168 -19.62 1.99 -10.85
CA LYS A 168 -19.91 0.59 -11.13
C LYS A 168 -19.02 -0.30 -10.25
N PRO A 169 -19.59 -1.21 -9.45
CA PRO A 169 -18.80 -2.16 -8.66
C PRO A 169 -17.91 -3.02 -9.54
N THR A 170 -16.70 -3.28 -9.06
CA THR A 170 -15.78 -4.24 -9.68
C THR A 170 -16.21 -5.66 -9.33
N GLU A 171 -16.11 -6.60 -10.28
CA GLU A 171 -16.36 -8.02 -10.00
C GLU A 171 -15.23 -8.59 -9.13
N LEU A 172 -15.62 -9.21 -8.01
CA LEU A 172 -14.71 -9.76 -6.99
C LEU A 172 -14.98 -11.24 -6.80
N ASP A 173 -13.95 -12.03 -6.48
CA ASP A 173 -14.11 -13.41 -6.04
C ASP A 173 -14.72 -13.50 -4.61
N GLU A 174 -15.02 -14.72 -4.14
CA GLU A 174 -15.60 -14.92 -2.80
C GLU A 174 -14.70 -14.41 -1.68
N GLU A 175 -13.40 -14.66 -1.77
CA GLU A 175 -12.42 -14.24 -0.77
C GLU A 175 -12.30 -12.72 -0.70
N GLU A 176 -12.31 -12.06 -1.85
CA GLU A 176 -12.26 -10.60 -1.99
C GLU A 176 -13.53 -9.92 -1.45
N ARG A 177 -14.66 -10.62 -1.46
CA ARG A 177 -15.91 -10.13 -0.88
C ARG A 177 -15.95 -10.25 0.65
N GLU A 178 -15.40 -11.34 1.17
CA GLU A 178 -15.55 -11.72 2.58
C GLU A 178 -14.37 -11.29 3.46
N LEU A 179 -13.15 -11.53 2.99
CA LEU A 179 -11.94 -11.31 3.78
C LEU A 179 -11.50 -9.86 3.71
N ALA A 180 -10.88 -9.41 4.80
CA ALA A 180 -10.28 -8.09 4.85
C ALA A 180 -9.19 -7.93 3.78
N ALA A 181 -9.18 -6.79 3.07
CA ALA A 181 -8.23 -6.52 2.01
C ALA A 181 -6.77 -6.58 2.49
N GLY A 182 -6.52 -6.14 3.73
CA GLY A 182 -5.20 -6.27 4.36
C GLY A 182 -4.74 -7.71 4.51
N VAL A 183 -5.65 -8.65 4.83
CA VAL A 183 -5.34 -10.09 4.89
C VAL A 183 -4.95 -10.60 3.50
N LEU A 184 -5.73 -10.28 2.47
CA LEU A 184 -5.48 -10.74 1.11
C LEU A 184 -4.18 -10.16 0.55
N TRP A 185 -3.94 -8.85 0.70
CA TRP A 185 -2.72 -8.22 0.22
C TRP A 185 -1.47 -8.73 0.93
N MET A 186 -1.51 -8.96 2.24
CA MET A 186 -0.36 -9.49 2.98
C MET A 186 -0.12 -10.98 2.74
N LEU A 187 -1.16 -11.79 2.52
CA LEU A 187 -0.99 -13.25 2.45
C LEU A 187 -0.97 -13.81 1.03
N ARG A 188 -1.76 -13.27 0.09
CA ARG A 188 -1.81 -13.77 -1.29
C ARG A 188 -1.35 -12.77 -2.36
N GLY A 189 -1.25 -11.49 -2.01
CA GLY A 189 -0.75 -10.44 -2.92
C GLY A 189 0.70 -10.65 -3.36
N ASP A 190 1.13 -9.91 -4.38
CA ASP A 190 2.53 -9.86 -4.82
C ASP A 190 3.44 -9.13 -3.80
N ALA A 191 4.76 -9.18 -4.03
CA ALA A 191 5.73 -8.65 -3.07
C ALA A 191 5.54 -7.14 -2.75
N ALA A 192 5.15 -6.33 -3.74
CA ALA A 192 4.90 -4.90 -3.53
C ALA A 192 3.60 -4.69 -2.74
N GLN A 193 2.54 -5.45 -3.05
CA GLN A 193 1.29 -5.42 -2.28
C GLN A 193 1.52 -5.82 -0.83
N ARG A 194 2.31 -6.88 -0.57
CA ARG A 194 2.67 -7.32 0.78
C ARG A 194 3.46 -6.25 1.53
N ALA A 195 4.46 -5.66 0.90
CA ALA A 195 5.27 -4.58 1.49
C ALA A 195 4.40 -3.35 1.84
N ILE A 196 3.55 -2.91 0.92
CA ILE A 196 2.68 -1.73 1.11
C ILE A 196 1.64 -2.01 2.19
N ALA A 197 0.93 -3.13 2.13
CA ALA A 197 -0.08 -3.48 3.13
C ALA A 197 0.56 -3.63 4.52
N ALA A 198 1.72 -4.30 4.62
CA ALA A 198 2.47 -4.41 5.86
C ALA A 198 2.87 -3.04 6.39
N TRP A 199 3.39 -2.14 5.54
CA TRP A 199 3.76 -0.78 5.94
C TRP A 199 2.57 -0.02 6.54
N HIS A 200 1.40 -0.12 5.89
CA HIS A 200 0.19 0.59 6.34
C HIS A 200 -0.32 0.12 7.70
N THR A 201 0.00 -1.10 8.15
CA THR A 201 -0.39 -1.51 9.52
C THR A 201 0.25 -0.64 10.60
N GLY A 202 1.38 0.01 10.31
CA GLY A 202 2.07 0.95 11.20
C GLY A 202 1.76 2.42 10.92
N TRP A 203 1.06 2.73 9.81
CA TRP A 203 0.76 4.11 9.41
C TRP A 203 -0.36 4.69 10.28
N GLU A 204 -0.15 5.88 10.85
CA GLU A 204 -1.02 6.46 11.87
C GLU A 204 -2.50 6.59 11.44
N PRO A 205 -2.85 7.10 10.23
CA PRO A 205 -4.23 7.11 9.75
C PRO A 205 -4.88 5.72 9.69
N ALA A 206 -4.14 4.69 9.27
CA ALA A 206 -4.65 3.32 9.23
C ALA A 206 -4.83 2.73 10.63
N ARG A 207 -3.93 3.05 11.56
CA ARG A 207 -4.06 2.66 12.97
C ARG A 207 -5.32 3.26 13.59
N GLN A 208 -5.59 4.55 13.35
CA GLN A 208 -6.80 5.20 13.83
C GLN A 208 -8.07 4.57 13.22
N ALA A 209 -8.05 4.29 11.91
CA ALA A 209 -9.17 3.70 11.19
C ALA A 209 -9.49 2.26 11.61
N THR A 210 -8.49 1.50 12.06
CA THR A 210 -8.62 0.08 12.46
C THR A 210 -8.70 -0.15 13.97
N GLY A 211 -8.60 0.91 14.78
CA GLY A 211 -8.54 0.79 16.25
C GLY A 211 -7.19 0.24 16.77
N GLY A 212 -6.11 0.45 16.03
CA GLY A 212 -4.75 0.00 16.32
C GLY A 212 -4.30 -1.18 15.46
N SER A 213 -3.03 -1.58 15.58
CA SER A 213 -2.42 -2.59 14.70
C SER A 213 -2.47 -4.03 15.25
N GLY A 214 -3.08 -4.23 16.43
CA GLY A 214 -3.07 -5.52 17.12
C GLY A 214 -3.71 -6.67 16.33
N TRP A 215 -4.62 -6.35 15.40
CA TRP A 215 -5.25 -7.32 14.50
C TRP A 215 -4.29 -7.85 13.43
N ALA A 216 -3.29 -7.06 13.04
CA ALA A 216 -2.36 -7.42 11.97
C ALA A 216 -1.19 -8.28 12.45
N VAL A 217 -0.96 -8.40 13.75
CA VAL A 217 0.18 -9.13 14.34
C VAL A 217 0.38 -10.54 13.76
N PRO A 218 -0.64 -11.43 13.68
CA PRO A 218 -0.41 -12.76 13.11
C PRO A 218 -0.05 -12.73 11.62
N LEU A 219 -0.49 -11.71 10.88
CA LEU A 219 -0.15 -11.51 9.47
C LEU A 219 1.29 -11.00 9.34
N LEU A 220 1.68 -10.00 10.14
CA LEU A 220 3.05 -9.49 10.19
C LEU A 220 4.04 -10.57 10.64
N ALA A 221 3.66 -11.43 11.59
CA ALA A 221 4.45 -12.58 11.99
C ALA A 221 4.70 -13.51 10.80
N ARG A 222 3.66 -13.78 9.99
CA ARG A 222 3.80 -14.61 8.79
C ARG A 222 4.77 -13.99 7.77
N LEU A 223 4.76 -12.67 7.62
CA LEU A 223 5.66 -11.94 6.74
C LEU A 223 7.14 -11.98 7.16
N LEU A 224 7.47 -12.41 8.38
CA LEU A 224 8.87 -12.70 8.75
C LEU A 224 9.45 -13.87 7.95
N GLU A 225 8.60 -14.71 7.33
CA GLU A 225 9.04 -15.77 6.43
C GLU A 225 8.97 -15.42 4.94
N ASP A 226 8.70 -14.15 4.59
CA ASP A 226 8.61 -13.73 3.18
C ASP A 226 9.91 -14.01 2.42
N THR A 227 9.82 -14.21 1.10
CA THR A 227 10.99 -14.39 0.23
C THR A 227 11.81 -13.10 0.11
N TYR A 228 11.15 -11.94 0.21
CA TYR A 228 11.79 -10.63 0.10
C TYR A 228 12.25 -10.09 1.45
N SER A 229 13.53 -9.74 1.56
CA SER A 229 14.11 -9.10 2.76
C SER A 229 13.40 -7.80 3.14
N ALA A 230 12.99 -7.02 2.14
CA ALA A 230 12.22 -5.79 2.32
C ALA A 230 10.90 -6.03 3.08
N VAL A 231 10.12 -7.04 2.68
CA VAL A 231 8.85 -7.38 3.34
C VAL A 231 9.10 -7.84 4.78
N ARG A 232 10.13 -8.68 4.99
CA ARG A 232 10.54 -9.13 6.32
C ARG A 232 10.95 -7.98 7.24
N PHE A 233 11.70 -7.01 6.72
CA PHE A 233 12.14 -5.83 7.46
C PHE A 233 10.95 -4.95 7.87
N ILE A 234 10.04 -4.65 6.93
CA ILE A 234 8.86 -3.82 7.21
C ILE A 234 7.97 -4.50 8.26
N ALA A 235 7.74 -5.80 8.13
CA ALA A 235 6.94 -6.56 9.08
C ALA A 235 7.55 -6.56 10.48
N TRP A 236 8.86 -6.81 10.58
CA TRP A 236 9.58 -6.72 11.85
C TRP A 236 9.53 -5.33 12.47
N ARG A 237 9.77 -4.27 11.68
CA ARG A 237 9.71 -2.88 12.16
C ARG A 237 8.35 -2.56 12.76
N ASN A 238 7.27 -2.97 12.09
CA ASN A 238 5.91 -2.71 12.57
C ASN A 238 5.52 -3.59 13.76
N LEU A 239 6.05 -4.81 13.87
CA LEU A 239 5.93 -5.61 15.10
C LEU A 239 6.66 -4.92 16.25
N LYS A 240 7.93 -4.54 16.06
CA LYS A 240 8.77 -3.92 17.10
C LYS A 240 8.21 -2.59 17.62
N ALA A 241 7.44 -1.87 16.80
CA ALA A 241 6.75 -0.65 17.23
C ALA A 241 5.57 -0.89 18.20
N LEU A 242 5.16 -2.14 18.42
CA LEU A 242 4.11 -2.49 19.36
C LEU A 242 4.70 -2.79 20.75
N PRO A 243 4.07 -2.31 21.85
CA PRO A 243 4.60 -2.49 23.20
C PRO A 243 4.92 -3.94 23.58
N SER A 244 4.10 -4.90 23.14
CA SER A 244 4.30 -6.34 23.43
C SER A 244 5.50 -6.97 22.71
N TYR A 245 6.13 -6.28 21.76
CA TYR A 245 7.17 -6.81 20.88
C TYR A 245 8.37 -5.86 20.74
N GLU A 246 8.50 -4.83 21.59
CA GLU A 246 9.63 -3.88 21.56
C GLU A 246 10.99 -4.59 21.66
N GLY A 247 11.06 -5.66 22.45
CA GLY A 247 12.24 -6.52 22.61
C GLY A 247 12.41 -7.61 21.54
N LEU A 248 11.65 -7.59 20.44
CA LEU A 248 11.75 -8.61 19.39
C LEU A 248 13.07 -8.45 18.61
N GLU A 249 14.04 -9.31 18.94
CA GLU A 249 15.26 -9.48 18.15
C GLU A 249 14.99 -10.30 16.88
N TYR A 250 15.48 -9.79 15.75
CA TYR A 250 15.24 -10.43 14.45
C TYR A 250 16.27 -9.99 13.41
N ASN A 251 16.90 -10.96 12.74
CA ASN A 251 17.73 -10.71 11.59
C ASN A 251 16.95 -11.00 10.29
N PHE A 252 16.49 -9.93 9.62
CA PHE A 252 15.69 -10.05 8.40
C PHE A 252 16.44 -10.58 7.18
N VAL A 253 17.78 -10.67 7.22
CA VAL A 253 18.61 -11.37 6.21
C VAL A 253 19.21 -12.67 6.75
N GLY A 254 18.91 -13.04 8.00
CA GLY A 254 19.47 -14.22 8.66
C GLY A 254 18.89 -15.55 8.15
N PRO A 255 19.42 -16.69 8.59
CA PRO A 255 18.97 -18.02 8.18
C PRO A 255 17.49 -18.30 8.47
N ARG A 256 16.84 -19.10 7.63
CA ARG A 256 15.41 -19.44 7.77
C ARG A 256 15.04 -19.97 9.16
N PRO A 257 15.79 -20.89 9.80
CA PRO A 257 15.43 -21.40 11.12
C PRO A 257 15.28 -20.31 12.20
N GLN A 258 16.14 -19.28 12.17
CA GLN A 258 16.04 -18.15 13.10
C GLN A 258 14.79 -17.32 12.82
N ARG A 259 14.46 -17.11 11.54
CA ARG A 259 13.26 -16.37 11.15
C ARG A 259 11.97 -17.10 11.53
N SER A 260 11.93 -18.41 11.32
CA SER A 260 10.81 -19.27 11.72
C SER A 260 10.60 -19.25 13.24
N ALA A 261 11.68 -19.34 14.02
CA ALA A 261 11.61 -19.24 15.49
C ALA A 261 11.04 -17.88 15.97
N ALA A 262 11.43 -16.78 15.33
CA ALA A 262 10.88 -15.45 15.64
C ALA A 262 9.38 -15.36 15.31
N MET A 263 8.96 -15.84 14.13
CA MET A 263 7.54 -15.92 13.76
C MET A 263 6.73 -16.71 14.79
N GLU A 264 7.21 -17.91 15.16
CA GLU A 264 6.53 -18.77 16.14
C GLU A 264 6.44 -18.11 17.51
N SER A 265 7.49 -17.42 17.95
CA SER A 265 7.49 -16.65 19.19
C SER A 265 6.42 -15.55 19.19
N VAL A 266 6.32 -14.77 18.10
CA VAL A 266 5.31 -13.72 17.95
C VAL A 266 3.90 -14.31 17.96
N ILE A 267 3.66 -15.41 17.24
CA ILE A 267 2.33 -16.07 17.22
C ILE A 267 1.96 -16.62 18.60
N ARG A 268 2.91 -17.22 19.32
CA ARG A 268 2.65 -17.73 20.68
C ARG A 268 2.28 -16.60 21.63
N ASN A 269 3.04 -15.50 21.63
CA ASN A 269 2.76 -14.32 22.46
C ASN A 269 1.38 -13.71 22.11
N TRP A 270 1.07 -13.53 20.83
CA TRP A 270 -0.21 -12.98 20.40
C TRP A 270 -1.41 -13.83 20.86
N ARG A 271 -1.25 -15.16 20.86
CA ARG A 271 -2.28 -16.09 21.36
C ARG A 271 -2.39 -16.04 22.89
N SER A 272 -1.26 -15.94 23.61
CA SER A 272 -1.25 -15.85 25.07
C SER A 272 -1.74 -14.47 25.53
N GLY A 273 -3.05 -14.37 25.78
CA GLY A 273 -3.68 -13.13 26.24
C GLY A 273 -4.89 -12.69 25.42
N ARG A 274 -5.32 -13.48 24.42
CA ARG A 274 -6.52 -13.19 23.63
C ARG A 274 -7.59 -14.25 23.83
N THR A 275 -8.75 -13.79 24.27
CA THR A 275 -10.00 -14.57 24.29
C THR A 275 -10.84 -14.33 23.03
N ASN A 276 -10.70 -13.17 22.39
CA ASN A 276 -11.43 -12.80 21.18
C ASN A 276 -10.49 -12.53 19.99
N ILE A 277 -10.86 -13.07 18.83
CA ILE A 277 -10.17 -12.83 17.56
C ILE A 277 -10.75 -11.57 16.90
N PRO A 278 -9.89 -10.62 16.46
CA PRO A 278 -10.35 -9.47 15.70
C PRO A 278 -11.13 -9.89 14.45
N SER A 279 -12.28 -9.25 14.21
CA SER A 279 -13.19 -9.54 13.09
C SER A 279 -12.58 -9.37 11.70
N ALA A 280 -11.43 -8.69 11.61
CA ALA A 280 -10.61 -8.59 10.41
C ALA A 280 -9.98 -9.92 9.97
N LEU A 281 -9.80 -10.86 10.91
CA LEU A 281 -9.12 -12.13 10.67
C LEU A 281 -10.15 -13.25 10.46
N PRO A 282 -9.86 -14.23 9.59
CA PRO A 282 -10.72 -15.39 9.42
C PRO A 282 -10.79 -16.21 10.71
N VAL A 283 -11.99 -16.64 11.07
CA VAL A 283 -12.24 -17.46 12.25
C VAL A 283 -12.94 -18.77 11.87
N THR A 284 -12.60 -19.85 12.55
CA THR A 284 -13.30 -21.12 12.49
C THR A 284 -14.66 -21.03 13.19
N ALA A 285 -15.53 -22.01 12.98
CA ALA A 285 -16.87 -22.06 13.58
C ALA A 285 -16.87 -22.02 15.11
N ASP A 286 -15.79 -22.47 15.77
CA ASP A 286 -15.59 -22.41 17.22
C ASP A 286 -14.93 -21.10 17.70
N GLY A 287 -14.83 -20.10 16.82
CA GLY A 287 -14.36 -18.75 17.16
C GLY A 287 -12.84 -18.61 17.29
N ARG A 288 -12.06 -19.61 16.85
CA ARG A 288 -10.59 -19.56 16.88
C ARG A 288 -10.06 -18.97 15.57
N LEU A 289 -8.83 -18.44 15.59
CA LEU A 289 -8.16 -17.98 14.38
C LEU A 289 -7.97 -19.15 13.41
N ASP A 290 -8.43 -18.99 12.17
CA ASP A 290 -8.35 -20.02 11.14
C ASP A 290 -6.94 -20.07 10.52
N PHE A 291 -6.05 -20.82 11.15
CA PHE A 291 -4.68 -20.99 10.67
C PHE A 291 -4.60 -21.78 9.36
N GLU A 292 -5.56 -22.66 9.09
CA GLU A 292 -5.59 -23.43 7.84
C GLU A 292 -5.87 -22.49 6.67
N ARG A 293 -6.87 -21.61 6.81
CA ARG A 293 -7.22 -20.61 5.81
C ARG A 293 -6.08 -19.60 5.57
N LEU A 294 -5.43 -19.12 6.63
CA LEU A 294 -4.27 -18.23 6.48
C LEU A 294 -3.09 -18.94 5.80
N SER A 295 -2.86 -20.23 6.11
CA SER A 295 -1.81 -21.03 5.48
C SER A 295 -2.09 -21.28 4.01
N ASP A 296 -3.34 -21.54 3.64
CA ASP A 296 -3.77 -21.70 2.26
C ASP A 296 -3.56 -20.42 1.43
N LEU A 297 -3.99 -19.26 1.95
CA LEU A 297 -3.72 -17.96 1.31
C LEU A 297 -2.23 -17.74 1.09
N TRP A 298 -1.40 -18.05 2.09
CA TRP A 298 0.05 -17.91 1.99
C TRP A 298 0.69 -18.80 0.92
N LYS A 299 0.19 -20.03 0.76
CA LYS A 299 0.65 -20.96 -0.29
C LYS A 299 0.31 -20.42 -1.68
N ARG A 300 -0.84 -19.76 -1.82
CA ARG A 300 -1.32 -19.15 -3.07
C ARG A 300 -0.78 -17.74 -3.34
N ARG A 301 0.19 -17.26 -2.54
CA ARG A 301 0.78 -15.93 -2.75
C ARG A 301 1.45 -15.81 -4.10
N ASP A 302 1.32 -14.62 -4.70
CA ASP A 302 2.01 -14.33 -5.94
C ASP A 302 3.53 -14.22 -5.70
N GLN A 303 4.26 -15.16 -6.31
CA GLN A 303 5.71 -15.27 -6.23
C GLN A 303 6.40 -14.83 -7.53
N ARG A 304 5.66 -14.24 -8.49
CA ARG A 304 6.30 -13.61 -9.65
C ARG A 304 7.31 -12.56 -9.16
N PRO A 305 8.52 -12.54 -9.74
CA PRO A 305 9.53 -11.59 -9.33
C PRO A 305 9.02 -10.15 -9.41
N VAL A 306 9.32 -9.37 -8.37
CA VAL A 306 9.31 -7.91 -8.40
C VAL A 306 10.76 -7.49 -8.22
N GLU A 307 11.38 -7.04 -9.30
CA GLU A 307 12.76 -6.57 -9.32
C GLU A 307 12.78 -5.06 -9.14
N ILE A 308 13.64 -4.60 -8.24
CA ILE A 308 13.93 -3.19 -8.05
C ILE A 308 15.35 -3.02 -8.58
N PRO A 309 15.52 -2.59 -9.85
CA PRO A 309 16.85 -2.38 -10.38
C PRO A 309 17.56 -1.31 -9.55
N GLU A 310 18.80 -1.58 -9.20
CA GLU A 310 19.72 -0.63 -8.57
C GLU A 310 20.07 0.52 -9.51
#